data_AF-A0A151JR89-F1
#
_entry.id   AF-A0A151JR89-F1
#
_cell.length_a   1.000
_cell.length_b   1.000
_cell.length_c   1.000
_cell.angle_alpha   90.00
_cell.angle_beta   90.00
_cell.angle_gamma   90.00
#
_symmetry.space_group_name_H-M   'P 1'
#
loop_
_entity.id
_entity.type
_entity.pdbx_description
1 polymer ?
#
loop_
_entity_poly.entity_id
_entity_poly.type
_entity_poly.pdbx_seq_one_letter_code
_entity_poly.pdbx_strand_id
1 'polypeptide(L)'
;MLRASIEYSAHIFGLINNDKSRALQVLQNQALRLCFGYRISTPLNVIYAETVELSLPFRFRLLTSRYFMKISSVRDHPAVLKLHELCDLAMRKNRMDYLRAHFPAALTFRHIWTFHQDIDCSFTLPNFRHSFHSTTTSSSYTSLSVPSLESLKLFPNLCAQALFDHEFSHLTAESTVFYTDGSKVDHGTYVGAAVFSPQLRAELMYRLSSYTSVFSAEAYAIYNAVTLSIDLHLRKVSIVTDSKSVLDSISGSINRTNNYLIPLIKAGLEEAEANGTRIQFIWVPSHKGITGNEKADQLAKRAIRQGIEPNFKVPYSDMSAVIKQRISDNFYRHLESMAETKGAYFFTHIFRKSSKPWYFHKKISREIIVILNRLRSDHYNLNFSLYRKNLFEEPSCPCGSPRQDIIHLIYDCPYTYVQARYLRRIIDRTSNAGDNVNKFAQVISDPSECVSRLILNLCKACNRHF
;
A
#
# COMPACT_ATOMS: atom_id res chain seq x y z
N MET A 1 6.21 -2.59 22.77
CA MET A 1 6.63 -3.87 23.36
C MET A 1 5.64 -5.00 23.03
N LEU A 2 4.34 -4.86 23.31
CA LEU A 2 3.32 -5.91 23.10
C LEU A 2 3.29 -6.52 21.67
N ARG A 3 3.34 -5.70 20.62
CA ARG A 3 3.23 -6.17 19.23
C ARG A 3 4.38 -7.11 18.84
N ALA A 4 5.62 -6.77 19.20
CA ALA A 4 6.77 -7.61 18.91
C ALA A 4 6.68 -8.97 19.63
N SER A 5 6.23 -8.97 20.88
CA SER A 5 6.04 -10.20 21.66
C SER A 5 4.92 -11.09 21.12
N ILE A 6 3.80 -10.51 20.69
CA ILE A 6 2.67 -11.27 20.11
C ILE A 6 3.00 -11.81 18.72
N GLU A 7 3.75 -11.05 17.91
CA GLU A 7 4.08 -11.43 16.54
C GLU A 7 5.25 -12.43 16.48
N TYR A 8 6.05 -12.54 17.55
CA TYR A 8 7.11 -13.53 17.66
C TYR A 8 6.54 -14.95 17.56
N SER A 9 7.08 -15.75 16.64
CA SER A 9 6.63 -17.13 16.38
C SER A 9 5.13 -17.27 16.04
N ALA A 10 4.49 -16.21 15.54
CA ALA A 10 3.08 -16.23 15.14
C ALA A 10 2.75 -17.29 14.07
N HIS A 11 3.73 -17.66 13.24
CA HIS A 11 3.59 -18.73 12.26
C HIS A 11 3.59 -20.14 12.88
N ILE A 12 3.98 -20.31 14.14
CA ILE A 12 3.93 -21.60 14.83
C ILE A 12 2.63 -21.70 15.64
N PHE A 13 2.35 -20.70 16.47
CA PHE A 13 1.26 -20.76 17.45
C PHE A 13 0.06 -19.87 17.11
N GLY A 14 0.29 -18.80 16.34
CA GLY A 14 -0.72 -17.76 16.12
C GLY A 14 -1.87 -18.19 15.20
N LEU A 15 -1.64 -19.17 14.33
CA LEU A 15 -2.67 -19.69 13.42
C LEU A 15 -3.57 -20.74 14.06
N ILE A 16 -3.24 -21.23 15.26
CA ILE A 16 -4.05 -22.19 16.00
C ILE A 16 -5.18 -21.42 16.70
N ASN A 17 -6.42 -21.80 16.42
CA ASN A 17 -7.58 -21.25 17.11
C ASN A 17 -7.72 -21.94 18.47
N ASN A 18 -7.34 -21.25 19.55
CA ASN A 18 -7.40 -21.76 20.92
C ASN A 18 -7.69 -20.62 21.90
N ASP A 19 -7.89 -20.95 23.17
CA ASP A 19 -8.24 -19.95 24.18
C ASP A 19 -7.17 -18.88 24.38
N LYS A 20 -5.89 -19.22 24.22
CA LYS A 20 -4.79 -18.26 24.32
C LYS A 20 -4.80 -17.27 23.16
N SER A 21 -4.99 -17.72 21.92
CA SER A 21 -5.07 -16.82 20.77
C SER A 21 -6.31 -15.93 20.82
N ARG A 22 -7.43 -16.45 21.35
CA ARG A 22 -8.62 -15.65 21.67
C ARG A 22 -8.34 -14.59 22.75
N ALA A 23 -7.65 -14.94 23.82
CA ALA A 23 -7.28 -14.00 24.88
C ALA A 23 -6.39 -12.86 24.36
N LEU A 24 -5.40 -13.18 23.51
CA LEU A 24 -4.56 -12.16 22.84
C LEU A 24 -5.40 -11.23 21.96
N GLN A 25 -6.40 -11.75 21.25
CA GLN A 25 -7.29 -10.92 20.44
C GLN A 25 -8.12 -9.98 21.31
N VAL A 26 -8.61 -10.44 22.47
CA VAL A 26 -9.33 -9.60 23.44
C VAL A 26 -8.43 -8.47 23.96
N LEU A 27 -7.16 -8.76 24.28
CA LEU A 27 -6.19 -7.75 24.71
C LEU A 27 -5.95 -6.69 23.63
N GLN A 28 -5.78 -7.09 22.36
CA GLN A 28 -5.67 -6.14 21.24
C GLN A 28 -6.92 -5.25 21.18
N ASN A 29 -8.11 -5.84 21.32
CA ASN A 29 -9.37 -5.11 21.22
C ASN A 29 -9.53 -4.09 22.35
N GLN A 30 -9.17 -4.44 23.57
CA GLN A 30 -9.17 -3.52 24.71
C GLN A 30 -8.16 -2.39 24.51
N ALA A 31 -6.95 -2.70 24.04
CA ALA A 31 -5.95 -1.68 23.72
C ALA A 31 -6.44 -0.69 22.66
N LEU A 32 -7.04 -1.17 21.56
CA LEU A 32 -7.61 -0.30 20.53
C LEU A 32 -8.73 0.59 21.09
N ARG A 33 -9.61 0.05 21.94
CA ARG A 33 -10.65 0.88 22.59
C ARG A 33 -10.06 1.98 23.44
N LEU A 34 -9.05 1.67 24.25
CA LEU A 34 -8.39 2.65 25.14
C LEU A 34 -7.63 3.73 24.36
N CYS A 35 -6.82 3.31 23.38
CA CYS A 35 -6.01 4.22 22.57
C CYS A 35 -6.88 5.24 21.82
N PHE A 36 -7.99 4.77 21.24
CA PHE A 36 -8.85 5.57 20.36
C PHE A 36 -10.12 6.12 21.04
N GLY A 37 -10.32 5.79 22.32
CA GLY A 37 -11.41 6.27 23.15
C GLY A 37 -12.79 5.70 22.82
N TYR A 38 -12.86 4.53 22.18
CA TYR A 38 -14.13 3.87 21.88
C TYR A 38 -14.82 3.34 23.13
N ARG A 39 -16.16 3.31 23.09
CA ARG A 39 -16.99 2.70 24.13
C ARG A 39 -16.83 1.18 24.09
N ILE A 40 -17.10 0.48 25.19
CA ILE A 40 -17.10 -0.99 25.21
C ILE A 40 -18.12 -1.59 24.23
N SER A 41 -19.21 -0.87 23.99
CA SER A 41 -20.29 -1.27 23.08
C SER A 41 -19.96 -1.06 21.60
N THR A 42 -18.92 -0.28 21.26
CA THR A 42 -18.57 0.00 19.85
C THR A 42 -18.24 -1.31 19.11
N PRO A 43 -18.83 -1.58 17.94
CA PRO A 43 -18.55 -2.79 17.18
C PRO A 43 -17.09 -2.92 16.78
N LEU A 44 -16.53 -4.13 16.87
CA LEU A 44 -15.12 -4.37 16.55
C LEU A 44 -14.81 -4.12 15.07
N ASN A 45 -15.74 -4.43 14.15
CA ASN A 45 -15.57 -4.17 12.73
C ASN A 45 -15.39 -2.68 12.42
N VAL A 46 -16.12 -1.81 13.13
CA VAL A 46 -15.94 -0.36 13.04
C VAL A 46 -14.57 0.06 13.56
N ILE A 47 -14.18 -0.45 14.74
CA ILE A 47 -12.87 -0.14 15.34
C ILE A 47 -11.73 -0.53 14.40
N TYR A 48 -11.73 -1.74 13.84
CA TYR A 48 -10.68 -2.16 12.92
C TYR A 48 -10.66 -1.33 11.63
N ALA A 49 -11.83 -1.00 11.08
CA ALA A 49 -11.92 -0.17 9.88
C ALA A 49 -11.38 1.24 10.10
N GLU A 50 -11.70 1.88 11.24
CA GLU A 50 -11.22 3.23 11.57
C GLU A 50 -9.74 3.28 11.92
N THR A 51 -9.26 2.28 12.67
CA THR A 51 -7.86 2.21 13.14
C THR A 51 -6.90 1.72 12.06
N VAL A 52 -7.43 1.11 10.99
CA VAL A 52 -6.65 0.48 9.91
C VAL A 52 -5.74 -0.64 10.46
N GLU A 53 -6.15 -1.28 11.55
CA GLU A 53 -5.43 -2.39 12.16
C GLU A 53 -6.11 -3.73 11.85
N LEU A 54 -5.31 -4.70 11.43
CA LEU A 54 -5.78 -6.07 11.22
C LEU A 54 -6.10 -6.73 12.57
N SER A 55 -7.14 -7.57 12.60
CA SER A 55 -7.28 -8.53 13.67
C SER A 55 -6.11 -9.52 13.67
N LEU A 56 -5.77 -10.10 14.83
CA LEU A 56 -4.65 -11.01 14.98
C LEU A 56 -4.70 -12.20 13.99
N PRO A 57 -5.84 -12.87 13.72
CA PRO A 57 -5.88 -13.95 12.74
C PRO A 57 -5.43 -13.51 11.34
N PHE A 58 -5.88 -12.35 10.85
CA PHE A 58 -5.45 -11.83 9.55
C PHE A 58 -4.00 -11.37 9.58
N ARG A 59 -3.56 -10.74 10.69
CA ARG A 59 -2.18 -10.31 10.89
C ARG A 59 -1.21 -11.49 10.90
N PHE A 60 -1.54 -12.57 11.58
CA PHE A 60 -0.72 -13.78 11.67
C PHE A 60 -0.68 -14.53 10.34
N ARG A 61 -1.79 -14.61 9.61
CA ARG A 61 -1.80 -15.13 8.22
C ARG A 61 -0.84 -14.33 7.36
N LEU A 62 -0.89 -13.00 7.41
CA LEU A 62 0.02 -12.14 6.65
C LEU A 62 1.49 -12.38 6.99
N LEU A 63 1.83 -12.43 8.28
CA LEU A 63 3.21 -12.67 8.73
C LEU A 63 3.71 -14.06 8.31
N THR A 64 2.86 -15.07 8.46
CA THR A 64 3.17 -16.46 8.08
C THR A 64 3.40 -16.58 6.58
N SER A 65 2.51 -16.01 5.76
CA SER A 65 2.64 -16.04 4.31
C SER A 65 3.90 -15.30 3.84
N ARG A 66 4.25 -14.16 4.43
CA ARG A 66 5.48 -13.42 4.09
C ARG A 66 6.74 -14.20 4.49
N TYR A 67 6.71 -14.84 5.65
CA TYR A 67 7.82 -15.69 6.09
C TYR A 67 8.05 -16.84 5.12
N PHE A 68 7.00 -17.61 4.79
CA PHE A 68 7.12 -18.72 3.84
C PHE A 68 7.49 -18.25 2.44
N MET A 69 6.94 -17.13 1.95
CA MET A 69 7.32 -16.57 0.65
C MET A 69 8.82 -16.24 0.59
N LYS A 70 9.36 -15.68 1.68
CA LYS A 70 10.79 -15.35 1.78
C LYS A 70 11.69 -16.59 1.84
N ILE A 71 11.35 -17.59 2.66
CA ILE A 71 12.23 -18.77 2.76
C ILE A 71 12.11 -19.68 1.53
N SER A 72 10.95 -19.69 0.86
CA SER A 72 10.75 -20.42 -0.40
C SER A 72 11.50 -19.81 -1.58
N SER A 73 11.94 -18.54 -1.50
CA SER A 73 12.85 -17.96 -2.51
C SER A 73 14.32 -18.33 -2.29
N VAL A 74 14.63 -19.10 -1.23
CA VAL A 74 15.97 -19.59 -0.94
C VAL A 74 16.05 -21.09 -1.27
N ARG A 75 16.91 -21.44 -2.23
CA ARG A 75 17.19 -22.84 -2.61
C ARG A 75 17.75 -23.61 -1.42
N ASP A 76 17.31 -24.86 -1.29
CA ASP A 76 17.74 -25.80 -0.25
C ASP A 76 17.60 -25.27 1.19
N HIS A 77 16.64 -24.35 1.42
CA HIS A 77 16.40 -23.83 2.76
C HIS A 77 15.96 -24.96 3.71
N PRO A 78 16.66 -25.21 4.84
CA PRO A 78 16.42 -26.39 5.69
C PRO A 78 14.98 -26.51 6.18
N ALA A 79 14.36 -25.38 6.57
CA ALA A 79 12.97 -25.37 7.00
C ALA A 79 11.98 -25.72 5.87
N VAL A 80 12.27 -25.33 4.63
CA VAL A 80 11.42 -25.65 3.47
C VAL A 80 11.46 -27.15 3.21
N LEU A 81 12.66 -27.75 3.22
CA LEU A 81 12.85 -29.19 3.06
C LEU A 81 12.07 -29.98 4.12
N LYS A 82 12.17 -29.57 5.40
CA LYS A 82 11.41 -30.21 6.49
C LYS A 82 9.90 -30.00 6.40
N LEU A 83 9.45 -28.85 5.90
CA LEU A 83 8.02 -28.60 5.66
C LEU A 83 7.47 -29.49 4.54
N HIS A 84 8.25 -29.75 3.49
CA HIS A 84 7.89 -30.72 2.46
C HIS A 84 7.78 -32.13 3.04
N GLU A 85 8.82 -32.59 3.76
CA GLU A 85 8.83 -33.90 4.41
C GLU A 85 7.59 -34.08 5.31
N LEU A 86 7.26 -33.07 6.11
CA LEU A 86 6.08 -33.07 6.96
C LEU A 86 4.78 -33.15 6.16
N CYS A 87 4.63 -32.34 5.11
CA CYS A 87 3.43 -32.33 4.28
C CYS A 87 3.25 -33.65 3.53
N ASP A 88 4.33 -34.22 2.98
CA ASP A 88 4.31 -35.48 2.26
C ASP A 88 3.99 -36.65 3.18
N LEU A 89 4.59 -36.68 4.37
CA LEU A 89 4.27 -37.68 5.40
C LEU A 89 2.80 -37.61 5.82
N ALA A 90 2.28 -36.40 6.03
CA ALA A 90 0.88 -36.21 6.39
C ALA A 90 -0.07 -36.66 5.28
N MET A 91 0.26 -36.39 4.01
CA MET A 91 -0.52 -36.87 2.86
C MET A 91 -0.49 -38.39 2.75
N ARG A 92 0.69 -39.01 2.77
CA ARG A 92 0.85 -40.48 2.64
C ARG A 92 0.14 -41.24 3.74
N LYS A 93 0.13 -40.72 4.97
CA LYS A 93 -0.55 -41.35 6.12
C LYS A 93 -2.02 -40.95 6.26
N ASN A 94 -2.58 -40.16 5.33
CA ASN A 94 -3.93 -39.59 5.43
C ASN A 94 -4.17 -38.83 6.76
N ARG A 95 -3.18 -38.06 7.21
CA ARG A 95 -3.16 -37.29 8.47
C ARG A 95 -3.22 -35.77 8.22
N MET A 96 -3.81 -35.35 7.10
CA MET A 96 -3.96 -33.93 6.78
C MET A 96 -4.81 -33.18 7.80
N ASP A 97 -5.79 -33.83 8.41
CA ASP A 97 -6.62 -33.24 9.46
C ASP A 97 -5.83 -32.98 10.75
N TYR A 98 -4.91 -33.89 11.10
CA TYR A 98 -3.98 -33.70 12.21
C TYR A 98 -3.09 -32.47 11.96
N LEU A 99 -2.55 -32.34 10.75
CA LEU A 99 -1.74 -31.18 10.38
C LEU A 99 -2.55 -29.88 10.45
N ARG A 100 -3.81 -29.88 10.00
CA ARG A 100 -4.71 -28.73 10.09
C ARG A 100 -4.99 -28.31 11.53
N ALA A 101 -5.19 -29.27 12.42
CA ALA A 101 -5.50 -29.02 13.83
C ALA A 101 -4.28 -28.54 14.63
N HIS A 102 -3.10 -29.14 14.41
CA HIS A 102 -1.93 -28.91 15.26
C HIS A 102 -0.87 -27.99 14.64
N PHE A 103 -0.79 -27.89 13.31
CA PHE A 103 0.17 -27.03 12.62
C PHE A 103 -0.40 -26.42 11.33
N PRO A 104 -1.43 -25.56 11.43
CA PRO A 104 -2.12 -24.95 10.29
C PRO A 104 -1.20 -24.12 9.37
N ALA A 105 -0.04 -23.71 9.85
CA ALA A 105 0.96 -23.02 9.06
C ALA A 105 1.50 -23.86 7.90
N ALA A 106 1.59 -25.19 8.03
CA ALA A 106 1.98 -26.04 6.92
C ALA A 106 0.99 -25.95 5.74
N LEU A 107 -0.29 -25.71 5.99
CA LEU A 107 -1.27 -25.47 4.91
C LEU A 107 -1.02 -24.14 4.21
N THR A 108 -0.61 -23.12 4.97
CA THR A 108 -0.20 -21.83 4.39
C THR A 108 1.07 -22.01 3.56
N PHE A 109 2.06 -22.76 4.05
CA PHE A 109 3.25 -23.11 3.30
C PHE A 109 2.91 -23.81 1.97
N ARG A 110 2.07 -24.84 1.99
CA ARG A 110 1.62 -25.54 0.77
C ARG A 110 0.98 -24.59 -0.24
N HIS A 111 0.14 -23.67 0.22
CA HIS A 111 -0.46 -22.66 -0.65
C HIS A 111 0.57 -21.68 -1.20
N ILE A 112 1.54 -21.24 -0.40
CA ILE A 112 2.64 -20.39 -0.88
C ILE A 112 3.50 -21.11 -1.92
N TRP A 113 3.74 -22.41 -1.72
CA TRP A 113 4.54 -23.22 -2.62
C TRP A 113 3.95 -23.32 -4.04
N THR A 114 2.64 -23.14 -4.22
CA THR A 114 2.04 -23.15 -5.57
C THR A 114 2.55 -22.04 -6.47
N PHE A 115 3.13 -20.98 -5.89
CA PHE A 115 3.71 -19.86 -6.62
C PHE A 115 5.23 -19.98 -6.79
N HIS A 116 5.86 -21.06 -6.31
CA HIS A 116 7.32 -21.19 -6.32
C HIS A 116 7.90 -21.11 -7.75
N GLN A 117 7.22 -21.68 -8.74
CA GLN A 117 7.73 -21.70 -10.12
C GLN A 117 7.80 -20.31 -10.75
N ASP A 118 6.98 -19.37 -10.25
CA ASP A 118 6.89 -18.01 -10.79
C ASP A 118 7.87 -17.05 -10.11
N ILE A 119 8.36 -17.38 -8.92
CA ILE A 119 9.24 -16.50 -8.14
C ILE A 119 10.71 -16.76 -8.41
N ASP A 120 11.51 -15.73 -8.18
CA ASP A 120 12.96 -15.81 -8.27
C ASP A 120 13.55 -16.56 -7.06
N CYS A 121 14.38 -17.57 -7.34
CA CYS A 121 14.97 -18.45 -6.32
C CYS A 121 16.49 -18.63 -6.49
N SER A 122 17.23 -18.48 -5.39
CA SER A 122 18.70 -18.56 -5.32
C SER A 122 19.19 -19.16 -4.00
N PHE A 123 20.47 -19.52 -3.90
CA PHE A 123 21.04 -20.03 -2.65
C PHE A 123 21.14 -18.98 -1.52
N THR A 124 21.22 -17.70 -1.87
CA THR A 124 21.33 -16.58 -0.92
C THR A 124 20.28 -15.51 -1.21
N LEU A 125 19.92 -14.69 -0.23
CA LEU A 125 19.00 -13.57 -0.46
C LEU A 125 19.61 -12.57 -1.48
N PRO A 126 18.78 -11.76 -2.19
CA PRO A 126 19.23 -10.82 -3.21
C PRO A 126 20.50 -10.03 -2.89
N ASN A 127 20.63 -9.53 -1.66
CA ASN A 127 21.74 -8.69 -1.22
C ASN A 127 23.09 -9.42 -1.09
N PHE A 128 23.09 -10.75 -1.21
CA PHE A 128 24.27 -11.60 -1.04
C PHE A 128 24.55 -12.44 -2.30
N ARG A 129 24.01 -12.04 -3.46
CA ARG A 129 24.19 -12.78 -4.72
C ARG A 129 25.42 -12.36 -5.51
N HIS A 130 25.90 -11.14 -5.30
CA HIS A 130 26.98 -10.53 -6.07
C HIS A 130 28.09 -10.05 -5.15
N SER A 131 29.18 -9.54 -5.75
CA SER A 131 30.35 -9.04 -5.05
C SER A 131 29.96 -7.97 -4.01
N PHE A 132 30.75 -7.87 -2.94
CA PHE A 132 30.62 -6.76 -2.00
C PHE A 132 30.81 -5.41 -2.72
N HIS A 133 31.72 -5.37 -3.70
CA HIS A 133 31.98 -4.21 -4.52
C HIS A 133 30.71 -3.73 -5.25
N SER A 134 30.14 -4.53 -6.18
CA SER A 134 28.88 -4.18 -6.88
C SER A 134 27.78 -3.73 -5.92
N THR A 135 27.61 -4.42 -4.78
CA THR A 135 26.54 -4.10 -3.82
C THR A 135 26.72 -2.71 -3.19
N THR A 136 27.96 -2.33 -2.87
CA THR A 136 28.30 -1.05 -2.24
C THR A 136 28.53 0.10 -3.22
N THR A 137 28.82 -0.21 -4.48
CA THR A 137 29.00 0.80 -5.52
C THR A 137 27.73 1.63 -5.70
N SER A 138 27.91 2.94 -5.65
CA SER A 138 26.87 3.94 -5.82
C SER A 138 26.99 4.53 -7.21
N SER A 139 25.97 4.32 -8.05
CA SER A 139 25.88 5.00 -9.34
C SER A 139 25.14 6.32 -9.16
N SER A 140 25.74 7.43 -9.57
CA SER A 140 25.04 8.70 -9.67
C SER A 140 24.14 8.72 -10.92
N TYR A 141 23.13 9.58 -10.91
CA TYR A 141 22.30 9.86 -12.07
C TYR A 141 22.09 11.37 -12.22
N THR A 142 21.98 11.82 -13.46
CA THR A 142 21.69 13.22 -13.78
C THR A 142 20.18 13.44 -13.77
N SER A 143 19.71 14.52 -13.15
CA SER A 143 18.28 14.86 -13.07
C SER A 143 17.97 16.00 -14.03
N LEU A 144 17.30 15.70 -15.15
CA LEU A 144 16.82 16.73 -16.08
C LEU A 144 15.53 17.34 -15.54
N SER A 145 15.62 18.58 -15.08
CA SER A 145 14.47 19.32 -14.57
C SER A 145 13.82 20.10 -15.69
N VAL A 146 12.73 19.59 -16.26
CA VAL A 146 11.91 20.37 -17.19
C VAL A 146 11.11 21.40 -16.38
N PRO A 147 11.04 22.69 -16.79
CA PRO A 147 10.23 23.68 -16.10
C PRO A 147 8.78 23.23 -15.96
N SER A 148 8.12 23.64 -14.87
CA SER A 148 6.73 23.26 -14.62
C SER A 148 5.81 23.76 -15.74
N LEU A 149 4.63 23.13 -15.89
CA LEU A 149 3.65 23.58 -16.89
C LEU A 149 3.20 25.04 -16.63
N GLU A 150 3.25 25.50 -15.38
CA GLU A 150 2.99 26.89 -14.99
C GLU A 150 4.13 27.83 -15.38
N SER A 151 5.38 27.37 -15.25
CA SER A 151 6.56 28.09 -15.74
C SER A 151 6.58 28.20 -17.26
N LEU A 152 6.13 27.18 -17.99
CA LEU A 152 6.03 27.21 -19.45
C LEU A 152 4.90 28.13 -19.95
N LYS A 153 3.82 28.32 -19.17
CA LYS A 153 2.78 29.32 -19.49
C LYS A 153 3.29 30.77 -19.46
N LEU A 154 4.36 31.04 -18.72
CA LEU A 154 5.03 32.35 -18.68
C LEU A 154 5.90 32.60 -19.92
N PHE A 155 6.21 31.56 -20.71
CA PHE A 155 7.03 31.63 -21.92
C PHE A 155 6.33 30.90 -23.08
N PRO A 156 5.33 31.53 -23.73
CA PRO A 156 4.49 30.88 -24.75
C PRO A 156 5.25 30.34 -25.98
N ASN A 157 6.53 30.71 -26.16
CA ASN A 157 7.38 30.28 -27.27
C ASN A 157 8.40 29.18 -26.90
N LEU A 158 8.49 28.74 -25.64
CA LEU A 158 9.39 27.67 -25.22
C LEU A 158 8.62 26.36 -25.04
N CYS A 159 8.88 25.39 -25.92
CA CYS A 159 8.40 24.02 -25.74
C CYS A 159 9.31 23.27 -24.75
N ALA A 160 8.72 22.48 -23.84
CA ALA A 160 9.43 21.57 -22.94
C ALA A 160 10.47 20.70 -23.68
N GLN A 161 10.10 20.24 -24.88
CA GLN A 161 10.97 19.47 -25.77
C GLN A 161 12.21 20.27 -26.21
N ALA A 162 12.09 21.56 -26.53
CA ALA A 162 13.23 22.36 -27.02
C ALA A 162 14.27 22.65 -25.91
N LEU A 163 13.80 22.91 -24.68
CA LEU A 163 14.68 23.04 -23.51
C LEU A 163 15.36 21.72 -23.17
N PHE A 164 14.57 20.64 -23.20
CA PHE A 164 15.09 19.29 -23.03
C PHE A 164 16.15 18.99 -24.08
N ASP A 165 15.88 19.22 -25.37
CA ASP A 165 16.78 18.90 -26.48
C ASP A 165 18.14 19.60 -26.34
N HIS A 166 18.19 20.84 -25.86
CA HIS A 166 19.46 21.54 -25.68
C HIS A 166 20.34 20.88 -24.61
N GLU A 167 19.81 20.65 -23.40
CA GLU A 167 20.55 20.04 -22.30
C GLU A 167 20.82 18.55 -22.55
N PHE A 168 19.83 17.86 -23.12
CA PHE A 168 19.88 16.45 -23.47
C PHE A 168 20.87 16.15 -24.58
N SER A 169 20.96 16.99 -25.61
CA SER A 169 21.94 16.81 -26.69
C SER A 169 23.37 16.87 -26.18
N HIS A 170 23.64 17.78 -25.22
CA HIS A 170 24.96 17.87 -24.60
C HIS A 170 25.27 16.63 -23.73
N LEU A 171 24.31 16.20 -22.90
CA LEU A 171 24.49 15.04 -22.02
C LEU A 171 24.65 13.73 -22.79
N THR A 172 23.93 13.57 -23.89
CA THR A 172 23.89 12.34 -24.69
C THR A 172 24.82 12.36 -25.90
N ALA A 173 25.65 13.40 -26.05
CA ALA A 173 26.60 13.52 -27.15
C ALA A 173 27.48 12.26 -27.25
N GLU A 174 27.54 11.69 -28.46
CA GLU A 174 28.31 10.47 -28.77
C GLU A 174 27.91 9.22 -27.97
N SER A 175 26.72 9.22 -27.34
CA SER A 175 26.19 8.06 -26.62
C SER A 175 25.05 7.39 -27.38
N THR A 176 24.97 6.07 -27.30
CA THR A 176 23.76 5.33 -27.66
C THR A 176 22.73 5.53 -26.55
N VAL A 177 21.53 5.98 -26.92
CA VAL A 177 20.48 6.30 -25.94
C VAL A 177 19.48 5.17 -25.87
N PHE A 178 19.15 4.76 -24.65
CA PHE A 178 18.04 3.87 -24.34
C PHE A 178 17.02 4.61 -23.50
N TYR A 179 15.75 4.51 -23.87
CA TYR A 179 14.61 4.91 -23.06
C TYR A 179 13.96 3.66 -22.49
N THR A 180 13.66 3.66 -21.20
CA THR A 180 13.11 2.50 -20.50
C THR A 180 11.85 2.87 -19.75
N ASP A 181 10.84 2.02 -19.80
CA ASP A 181 9.61 2.21 -19.02
C ASP A 181 8.98 0.88 -18.58
N GLY A 182 8.18 0.94 -17.50
CA GLY A 182 7.38 -0.16 -16.99
C GLY A 182 5.92 0.27 -16.74
N SER A 183 4.97 -0.49 -17.30
CA SER A 183 3.55 -0.13 -17.23
C SER A 183 2.69 -1.24 -16.63
N LYS A 184 1.77 -0.84 -15.75
CA LYS A 184 0.75 -1.71 -15.16
C LYS A 184 -0.60 -1.03 -15.18
N VAL A 185 -1.59 -1.68 -15.79
CA VAL A 185 -2.96 -1.14 -15.89
C VAL A 185 -3.74 -1.44 -14.61
N ASP A 186 -3.78 -2.70 -14.20
CA ASP A 186 -4.48 -3.13 -12.98
C ASP A 186 -3.81 -4.36 -12.35
N HIS A 187 -4.39 -4.88 -11.27
CA HIS A 187 -3.88 -6.04 -10.55
C HIS A 187 -4.19 -7.40 -11.22
N GLY A 188 -5.10 -7.44 -12.19
CA GLY A 188 -5.55 -8.66 -12.87
C GLY A 188 -4.87 -8.89 -14.22
N THR A 189 -4.24 -7.86 -14.78
CA THR A 189 -3.57 -7.88 -16.09
C THR A 189 -2.07 -8.11 -15.97
N TYR A 190 -1.47 -8.60 -17.06
CA TYR A 190 -0.02 -8.67 -17.21
C TYR A 190 0.61 -7.28 -17.06
N VAL A 191 1.91 -7.26 -16.77
CA VAL A 191 2.70 -6.03 -16.61
C VAL A 191 3.63 -5.90 -17.81
N GLY A 192 3.76 -4.70 -18.36
CA GLY A 192 4.64 -4.44 -19.49
C GLY A 192 5.95 -3.81 -19.04
N ALA A 193 7.05 -4.19 -19.67
CA ALA A 193 8.32 -3.48 -19.59
C ALA A 193 8.84 -3.25 -21.01
N ALA A 194 9.49 -2.12 -21.27
CA ALA A 194 9.98 -1.80 -22.60
C ALA A 194 11.32 -1.08 -22.61
N VAL A 195 12.09 -1.33 -23.66
CA VAL A 195 13.33 -0.63 -23.98
C VAL A 195 13.25 -0.11 -25.40
N PHE A 196 13.51 1.17 -25.59
CA PHE A 196 13.51 1.82 -26.89
C PHE A 196 14.85 2.51 -27.16
N SER A 197 15.45 2.26 -28.32
CA SER A 197 16.62 3.01 -28.79
C SER A 197 16.42 3.50 -30.22
N PRO A 198 16.35 4.82 -30.45
CA PRO A 198 16.27 5.39 -31.80
C PRO A 198 17.47 5.03 -32.67
N GLN A 199 18.68 5.11 -32.12
CA GLN A 199 19.94 4.90 -32.85
C GLN A 199 20.07 3.45 -33.33
N LEU A 200 19.62 2.49 -32.50
CA LEU A 200 19.65 1.06 -32.83
C LEU A 200 18.37 0.59 -33.56
N ARG A 201 17.36 1.46 -33.69
CA ARG A 201 16.01 1.10 -34.15
C ARG A 201 15.43 -0.09 -33.39
N ALA A 202 15.73 -0.16 -32.09
CA ALA A 202 15.33 -1.26 -31.22
C ALA A 202 14.06 -0.90 -30.45
N GLU A 203 13.04 -1.75 -30.54
CA GLU A 203 11.79 -1.68 -29.76
C GLU A 203 11.58 -3.03 -29.05
N LEU A 204 12.03 -3.13 -27.80
CA LEU A 204 11.88 -4.34 -27.00
C LEU A 204 10.65 -4.21 -26.10
N MET A 205 9.78 -5.21 -26.14
CA MET A 205 8.51 -5.24 -25.39
C MET A 205 8.41 -6.56 -24.63
N TYR A 206 8.43 -6.50 -23.31
CA TYR A 206 8.37 -7.65 -22.43
C TYR A 206 7.03 -7.71 -21.69
N ARG A 207 6.35 -8.86 -21.80
CA ARG A 207 5.14 -9.19 -21.05
C ARG A 207 5.55 -9.96 -19.80
N LEU A 208 5.40 -9.32 -18.64
CA LEU A 208 5.71 -9.85 -17.32
C LEU A 208 4.45 -10.31 -16.59
N SER A 209 4.60 -11.22 -15.63
CA SER A 209 3.50 -11.74 -14.79
C SER A 209 2.70 -10.61 -14.13
N SER A 210 1.39 -10.82 -13.96
CA SER A 210 0.49 -9.88 -13.26
C SER A 210 0.88 -9.63 -11.79
N TYR A 211 1.69 -10.52 -11.20
CA TYR A 211 2.24 -10.36 -9.86
C TYR A 211 3.37 -9.33 -9.77
N THR A 212 3.97 -8.95 -10.89
CA THR A 212 5.09 -8.01 -10.97
C THR A 212 4.65 -6.60 -10.54
N SER A 213 5.48 -5.89 -9.77
CA SER A 213 5.25 -4.48 -9.46
C SER A 213 5.71 -3.56 -10.59
N VAL A 214 5.20 -2.33 -10.64
CA VAL A 214 5.68 -1.31 -11.59
C VAL A 214 7.18 -1.08 -11.43
N PHE A 215 7.64 -0.96 -10.17
CA PHE A 215 9.06 -0.87 -9.82
C PHE A 215 9.90 -1.99 -10.44
N SER A 216 9.44 -3.25 -10.35
CA SER A 216 10.17 -4.38 -10.93
C SER A 216 10.16 -4.37 -12.46
N ALA A 217 9.08 -3.90 -13.08
CA ALA A 217 9.01 -3.78 -14.54
C ALA A 217 9.98 -2.69 -15.05
N GLU A 218 10.01 -1.53 -14.41
CA GLU A 218 10.96 -0.45 -14.70
C GLU A 218 12.41 -0.92 -14.47
N ALA A 219 12.70 -1.59 -13.34
CA ALA A 219 14.02 -2.16 -13.08
C ALA A 219 14.40 -3.23 -14.11
N TYR A 220 13.45 -4.05 -14.56
CA TYR A 220 13.71 -5.05 -15.58
C TYR A 220 14.00 -4.41 -16.94
N ALA A 221 13.31 -3.31 -17.30
CA ALA A 221 13.64 -2.56 -18.51
C ALA A 221 15.06 -1.98 -18.46
N ILE A 222 15.45 -1.38 -17.33
CA ILE A 222 16.82 -0.89 -17.12
C ILE A 222 17.85 -2.02 -17.21
N TYR A 223 17.58 -3.16 -16.57
CA TYR A 223 18.44 -4.34 -16.66
C TYR A 223 18.67 -4.78 -18.11
N ASN A 224 17.61 -4.88 -18.91
CA ASN A 224 17.75 -5.24 -20.33
C ASN A 224 18.53 -4.20 -21.14
N ALA A 225 18.37 -2.90 -20.85
CA ALA A 225 19.17 -1.87 -21.49
C ALA A 225 20.67 -1.98 -21.16
N VAL A 226 21.00 -2.30 -19.90
CA VAL A 226 22.39 -2.57 -19.47
C VAL A 226 22.94 -3.80 -20.18
N THR A 227 22.21 -4.93 -20.16
CA THR A 227 22.65 -6.17 -20.83
C THR A 227 22.86 -5.96 -22.32
N LEU A 228 21.91 -5.32 -23.00
CA LEU A 228 22.02 -5.03 -24.44
C LEU A 228 23.24 -4.14 -24.76
N SER A 229 23.59 -3.23 -23.84
CA SER A 229 24.77 -2.37 -24.01
C SER A 229 26.08 -3.15 -23.98
N ILE A 230 26.15 -4.15 -23.10
CA ILE A 230 27.29 -5.07 -22.98
C ILE A 230 27.35 -5.99 -24.20
N ASP A 231 26.25 -6.63 -24.56
CA ASP A 231 26.16 -7.58 -25.68
C ASP A 231 26.55 -6.92 -27.01
N LEU A 232 26.15 -5.65 -27.22
CA LEU A 232 26.49 -4.88 -28.41
C LEU A 232 27.84 -4.15 -28.33
N HIS A 233 28.60 -4.33 -27.23
CA HIS A 233 29.92 -3.74 -27.03
C HIS A 233 29.93 -2.21 -27.22
N LEU A 234 28.87 -1.54 -26.73
CA LEU A 234 28.73 -0.09 -26.87
C LEU A 234 29.75 0.63 -26.00
N ARG A 235 30.35 1.72 -26.49
CA ARG A 235 31.37 2.45 -25.70
C ARG A 235 30.77 3.43 -24.69
N LYS A 236 29.75 4.19 -25.09
CA LYS A 236 29.12 5.24 -24.28
C LYS A 236 27.61 5.11 -24.40
N VAL A 237 26.94 5.00 -23.27
CA VAL A 237 25.50 4.69 -23.21
C VAL A 237 24.80 5.63 -22.23
N SER A 238 23.66 6.16 -22.65
CA SER A 238 22.76 6.93 -21.79
C SER A 238 21.46 6.18 -21.60
N ILE A 239 21.15 5.74 -20.38
CA ILE A 239 19.88 5.12 -20.04
C ILE A 239 18.97 6.19 -19.42
N VAL A 240 17.86 6.46 -20.09
CA VAL A 240 16.87 7.47 -19.73
C VAL A 240 15.63 6.78 -19.16
N THR A 241 15.23 7.19 -17.96
CA THR A 241 14.06 6.61 -17.26
C THR A 241 13.35 7.67 -16.44
N ASP A 242 12.04 7.54 -16.27
CA ASP A 242 11.27 8.33 -15.32
C ASP A 242 11.12 7.67 -13.94
N SER A 243 11.66 6.45 -13.77
CA SER A 243 11.66 5.74 -12.49
C SER A 243 12.74 6.24 -11.54
N LYS A 244 12.44 7.35 -10.86
CA LYS A 244 13.28 7.86 -9.78
C LYS A 244 13.51 6.82 -8.67
N SER A 245 12.48 6.01 -8.39
CA SER A 245 12.52 5.02 -7.32
C SER A 245 13.53 3.90 -7.57
N VAL A 246 13.67 3.45 -8.82
CA VAL A 246 14.67 2.45 -9.21
C VAL A 246 16.07 3.07 -9.20
N LEU A 247 16.23 4.28 -9.74
CA LEU A 247 17.51 5.00 -9.70
C LEU A 247 18.00 5.22 -8.27
N ASP A 248 17.14 5.70 -7.36
CA ASP A 248 17.48 5.86 -5.94
C ASP A 248 17.88 4.52 -5.28
N SER A 249 17.30 3.40 -5.73
CA SER A 249 17.65 2.06 -5.23
C SER A 249 19.00 1.57 -5.75
N ILE A 250 19.37 1.93 -6.99
CA ILE A 250 20.68 1.62 -7.59
C ILE A 250 21.77 2.52 -6.98
N SER A 251 21.49 3.80 -6.76
CA SER A 251 22.42 4.74 -6.10
C SER A 251 22.64 4.38 -4.63
N GLY A 252 21.63 3.85 -3.95
CA GLY A 252 21.73 3.45 -2.55
C GLY A 252 22.66 2.25 -2.31
N SER A 253 23.35 2.23 -1.18
CA SER A 253 24.15 1.08 -0.71
C SER A 253 23.29 -0.06 -0.12
N ILE A 254 22.02 0.20 0.17
CA ILE A 254 21.10 -0.75 0.81
C ILE A 254 19.91 -1.01 -0.10
N ASN A 255 19.79 -2.25 -0.57
CA ASN A 255 18.60 -2.72 -1.28
C ASN A 255 17.43 -2.96 -0.30
N ARG A 256 16.65 -1.90 -0.07
CA ARG A 256 15.48 -1.92 0.82
C ARG A 256 14.28 -2.65 0.22
N THR A 257 14.20 -2.75 -1.10
CA THR A 257 13.07 -3.39 -1.80
C THR A 257 13.16 -4.91 -1.76
N ASN A 258 14.35 -5.46 -1.46
CA ASN A 258 14.66 -6.89 -1.60
C ASN A 258 14.37 -7.43 -3.00
N ASN A 259 14.40 -6.55 -4.01
CA ASN A 259 14.26 -6.93 -5.39
C ASN A 259 15.62 -7.39 -5.93
N TYR A 260 15.68 -8.56 -6.54
CA TYR A 260 16.93 -9.11 -7.06
C TYR A 260 17.45 -8.40 -8.32
N LEU A 261 16.61 -7.63 -9.00
CA LEU A 261 17.00 -6.83 -10.15
C LEU A 261 18.00 -5.73 -9.77
N ILE A 262 17.90 -5.15 -8.58
CA ILE A 262 18.81 -4.08 -8.14
C ILE A 262 20.27 -4.54 -8.07
N PRO A 263 20.61 -5.62 -7.35
CA PRO A 263 21.98 -6.12 -7.34
C PRO A 263 22.41 -6.72 -8.69
N LEU A 264 21.48 -7.26 -9.51
CA LEU A 264 21.79 -7.67 -10.89
C LEU A 264 22.20 -6.49 -11.77
N ILE A 265 21.47 -5.37 -11.72
CA ILE A 265 21.81 -4.15 -12.47
C ILE A 265 23.18 -3.66 -12.02
N LYS A 266 23.44 -3.58 -10.71
CA LYS A 266 24.73 -3.17 -10.17
C LYS A 266 25.88 -4.05 -10.65
N ALA A 267 25.69 -5.37 -10.67
CA ALA A 267 26.68 -6.30 -11.21
C ALA A 267 26.89 -6.11 -12.73
N GLY A 268 25.81 -5.89 -13.49
CA GLY A 268 25.90 -5.56 -14.91
C GLY A 268 26.62 -4.24 -15.17
N LEU A 269 26.50 -3.24 -14.30
CA LEU A 269 27.26 -2.00 -14.39
C LEU A 269 28.76 -2.21 -14.15
N GLU A 270 29.12 -3.04 -13.16
CA GLU A 270 30.51 -3.44 -12.91
C GLU A 270 31.11 -4.17 -14.13
N GLU A 271 30.35 -5.10 -14.72
CA GLU A 271 30.74 -5.81 -15.94
C GLU A 271 30.88 -4.88 -17.15
N ALA A 272 29.92 -3.96 -17.34
CA ALA A 272 29.97 -2.98 -18.41
C ALA A 272 31.24 -2.12 -18.32
N GLU A 273 31.58 -1.64 -17.11
CA GLU A 273 32.79 -0.85 -16.89
C GLU A 273 34.06 -1.67 -17.20
N ALA A 274 34.12 -2.91 -16.74
CA ALA A 274 35.24 -3.82 -17.04
C ALA A 274 35.43 -4.08 -18.55
N ASN A 275 34.32 -4.10 -19.31
CA ASN A 275 34.32 -4.27 -20.76
C ASN A 275 34.51 -2.96 -21.54
N GLY A 276 34.71 -1.82 -20.86
CA GLY A 276 34.92 -0.51 -21.48
C GLY A 276 33.64 0.21 -21.91
N THR A 277 32.47 -0.28 -21.50
CA THR A 277 31.16 0.34 -21.72
C THR A 277 30.82 1.31 -20.59
N ARG A 278 30.83 2.62 -20.88
CA ARG A 278 30.48 3.66 -19.92
C ARG A 278 28.98 3.94 -19.95
N ILE A 279 28.28 3.56 -18.89
CA ILE A 279 26.83 3.75 -18.74
C ILE A 279 26.56 4.92 -17.79
N GLN A 280 25.75 5.88 -18.23
CA GLN A 280 25.21 6.94 -17.38
C GLN A 280 23.68 6.85 -17.31
N PHE A 281 23.12 7.21 -16.16
CA PHE A 281 21.67 7.29 -15.95
C PHE A 281 21.19 8.73 -16.00
N ILE A 282 20.07 8.95 -16.68
CA ILE A 282 19.41 10.23 -16.78
C ILE A 282 17.95 10.06 -16.34
N TRP A 283 17.58 10.74 -15.26
CA TRP A 283 16.20 10.82 -14.82
C TRP A 283 15.45 11.92 -15.57
N VAL A 284 14.25 11.58 -16.05
CA VAL A 284 13.33 12.54 -16.69
C VAL A 284 11.96 12.52 -16.00
N PRO A 285 11.23 13.64 -15.97
CA PRO A 285 9.86 13.66 -15.48
C PRO A 285 8.92 12.91 -16.43
N SER A 286 8.07 12.06 -15.86
CA SER A 286 7.02 11.33 -16.61
C SER A 286 5.99 12.29 -17.22
N HIS A 287 5.43 11.91 -18.37
CA HIS A 287 4.34 12.60 -19.08
C HIS A 287 4.59 14.10 -19.39
N LYS A 288 5.83 14.43 -19.76
CA LYS A 288 6.21 15.80 -20.17
C LYS A 288 6.38 15.97 -21.68
N GLY A 289 5.98 14.98 -22.48
CA GLY A 289 6.06 15.06 -23.93
C GLY A 289 7.46 14.83 -24.50
N ILE A 290 8.37 14.24 -23.72
CA ILE A 290 9.70 13.85 -24.18
C ILE A 290 9.54 12.67 -25.13
N THR A 291 9.77 12.90 -26.42
CA THR A 291 9.42 11.95 -27.50
C THR A 291 9.90 10.51 -27.25
N GLY A 292 11.15 10.32 -26.80
CA GLY A 292 11.69 8.99 -26.51
C GLY A 292 11.07 8.32 -25.28
N ASN A 293 10.77 9.10 -24.24
CA ASN A 293 10.12 8.58 -23.02
C ASN A 293 8.67 8.19 -23.30
N GLU A 294 7.91 9.04 -24.00
CA GLU A 294 6.53 8.75 -24.39
C GLU A 294 6.46 7.50 -25.30
N LYS A 295 7.46 7.31 -26.16
CA LYS A 295 7.56 6.10 -27.00
C LYS A 295 7.82 4.85 -26.15
N ALA A 296 8.71 4.91 -25.16
CA ALA A 296 8.94 3.81 -24.23
C ALA A 296 7.67 3.46 -23.42
N ASP A 297 6.94 4.46 -22.93
CA ASP A 297 5.66 4.26 -22.22
C ASP A 297 4.58 3.62 -23.11
N GLN A 298 4.46 4.07 -24.35
CA GLN A 298 3.57 3.42 -25.32
C GLN A 298 3.95 1.96 -25.58
N LEU A 299 5.24 1.66 -25.68
CA LEU A 299 5.72 0.29 -25.86
C LEU A 299 5.48 -0.57 -24.62
N ALA A 300 5.69 -0.04 -23.42
CA ALA A 300 5.40 -0.76 -22.17
C ALA A 300 3.90 -1.07 -22.06
N LYS A 301 3.01 -0.12 -22.38
CA LYS A 301 1.56 -0.34 -22.44
C LYS A 301 1.17 -1.39 -23.48
N ARG A 302 1.80 -1.39 -24.66
CA ARG A 302 1.59 -2.41 -25.69
C ARG A 302 2.13 -3.78 -25.28
N ALA A 303 3.25 -3.82 -24.56
CA ALA A 303 3.90 -5.04 -24.12
C ALA A 303 2.99 -5.93 -23.26
N ILE A 304 2.05 -5.34 -22.50
CA ILE A 304 1.03 -6.07 -21.73
C ILE A 304 0.26 -7.08 -22.61
N ARG A 305 0.01 -6.74 -23.88
CA ARG A 305 -0.76 -7.57 -24.82
C ARG A 305 0.10 -8.26 -25.87
N GLN A 306 1.11 -7.55 -26.37
CA GLN A 306 1.90 -7.92 -27.55
C GLN A 306 3.37 -8.21 -27.24
N GLY A 307 3.79 -8.07 -25.98
CA GLY A 307 5.17 -8.31 -25.58
C GLY A 307 5.52 -9.79 -25.57
N ILE A 308 6.80 -10.09 -25.75
CA ILE A 308 7.33 -11.44 -25.56
C ILE A 308 7.31 -11.79 -24.07
N GLU A 309 7.06 -13.05 -23.73
CA GLU A 309 7.18 -13.51 -22.33
C GLU A 309 8.62 -13.98 -22.08
N PRO A 310 9.45 -13.18 -21.40
CA PRO A 310 10.79 -13.64 -21.03
C PRO A 310 10.71 -14.71 -19.94
N ASN A 311 11.82 -15.43 -19.74
CA ASN A 311 12.02 -16.25 -18.54
C ASN A 311 12.31 -15.37 -17.30
N PHE A 312 11.43 -14.40 -17.05
CA PHE A 312 11.46 -13.52 -15.90
C PHE A 312 10.84 -14.22 -14.69
N LYS A 313 11.47 -14.05 -13.52
CA LYS A 313 10.98 -14.57 -12.26
C LYS A 313 10.60 -13.43 -11.34
N VAL A 314 9.42 -13.52 -10.74
CA VAL A 314 8.86 -12.44 -9.93
C VAL A 314 9.65 -12.34 -8.62
N PRO A 315 10.13 -11.15 -8.22
CA PRO A 315 10.74 -10.97 -6.91
C PRO A 315 9.78 -11.41 -5.79
N TYR A 316 10.27 -12.15 -4.80
CA TYR A 316 9.43 -12.61 -3.68
C TYR A 316 8.80 -11.44 -2.89
N SER A 317 9.42 -10.25 -2.94
CA SER A 317 8.91 -9.02 -2.34
C SER A 317 7.66 -8.49 -3.03
N ASP A 318 7.58 -8.59 -4.37
CA ASP A 318 6.38 -8.28 -5.14
C ASP A 318 5.25 -9.23 -4.78
N MET A 319 5.55 -10.54 -4.76
CA MET A 319 4.55 -11.55 -4.40
C MET A 319 4.05 -11.37 -2.95
N SER A 320 4.94 -10.98 -2.04
CA SER A 320 4.58 -10.63 -0.66
C SER A 320 3.64 -9.42 -0.59
N ALA A 321 3.80 -8.44 -1.49
CA ALA A 321 2.90 -7.30 -1.60
C ALA A 321 1.52 -7.71 -2.13
N VAL A 322 1.46 -8.59 -3.14
CA VAL A 322 0.21 -9.17 -3.65
C VAL A 322 -0.54 -9.91 -2.55
N ILE A 323 0.14 -10.75 -1.78
CA ILE A 323 -0.46 -11.48 -0.65
C ILE A 323 -0.99 -10.50 0.40
N LYS A 324 -0.22 -9.46 0.74
CA LYS A 324 -0.67 -8.42 1.67
C LYS A 324 -1.96 -7.76 1.20
N GLN A 325 -2.04 -7.43 -0.09
CA GLN A 325 -3.23 -6.82 -0.68
C GLN A 325 -4.43 -7.77 -0.59
N ARG A 326 -4.28 -9.04 -1.01
CA ARG A 326 -5.35 -10.05 -0.92
C ARG A 326 -5.87 -10.25 0.51
N ILE A 327 -4.96 -10.33 1.49
CA ILE A 327 -5.36 -10.47 2.90
C ILE A 327 -6.10 -9.22 3.39
N SER A 328 -5.64 -8.03 3.00
CA SER A 328 -6.31 -6.77 3.30
C SER A 328 -7.72 -6.72 2.68
N ASP A 329 -7.86 -7.09 1.42
CA ASP A 329 -9.15 -7.13 0.73
C ASP A 329 -10.11 -8.12 1.37
N ASN A 330 -9.63 -9.31 1.73
CA ASN A 330 -10.43 -10.30 2.47
C ASN A 330 -10.84 -9.77 3.84
N PHE A 331 -9.97 -9.03 4.51
CA PHE A 331 -10.25 -8.44 5.82
C PHE A 331 -11.37 -7.41 5.72
N TYR A 332 -11.26 -6.45 4.80
CA TYR A 332 -12.29 -5.42 4.64
C TYR A 332 -13.64 -6.01 4.19
N ARG A 333 -13.64 -6.99 3.27
CA ARG A 333 -14.86 -7.72 2.91
C ARG A 333 -15.51 -8.40 4.12
N HIS A 334 -14.71 -8.97 5.02
CA HIS A 334 -15.20 -9.55 6.26
C HIS A 334 -15.75 -8.50 7.24
N LEU A 335 -15.14 -7.31 7.31
CA LEU A 335 -15.65 -6.22 8.15
C LEU A 335 -16.99 -5.68 7.62
N GLU A 336 -17.11 -5.54 6.31
CA GLU A 336 -18.32 -5.09 5.61
C GLU A 336 -19.45 -6.12 5.74
N SER A 337 -19.16 -7.43 5.62
CA SER A 337 -20.20 -8.47 5.81
C SER A 337 -20.77 -8.47 7.23
N MET A 338 -20.01 -7.98 8.23
CA MET A 338 -20.53 -7.81 9.59
C MET A 338 -21.46 -6.58 9.73
N ALA A 339 -21.43 -5.65 8.78
CA ALA A 339 -22.22 -4.41 8.82
C ALA A 339 -23.73 -4.66 8.77
N GLU A 340 -24.17 -5.80 8.22
CA GLU A 340 -25.57 -6.24 8.20
C GLU A 340 -26.18 -6.32 9.61
N THR A 341 -25.36 -6.65 10.62
CA THR A 341 -25.82 -6.81 12.01
C THR A 341 -25.23 -5.78 12.96
N LYS A 342 -24.02 -5.27 12.70
CA LYS A 342 -23.30 -4.39 13.63
C LYS A 342 -22.53 -3.30 12.89
N GLY A 343 -22.73 -2.05 13.30
CA GLY A 343 -22.00 -0.91 12.73
C GLY A 343 -22.53 -0.43 11.39
N ALA A 344 -23.77 -0.77 11.04
CA ALA A 344 -24.43 -0.36 9.79
C ALA A 344 -24.26 1.13 9.49
N TYR A 345 -24.52 2.02 10.46
CA TYR A 345 -24.33 3.47 10.27
C TYR A 345 -22.94 3.83 9.74
N PHE A 346 -21.89 3.28 10.36
CA PHE A 346 -20.52 3.59 9.97
C PHE A 346 -20.24 3.10 8.54
N PHE A 347 -20.60 1.85 8.21
CA PHE A 347 -20.33 1.30 6.88
C PHE A 347 -21.18 1.92 5.77
N THR A 348 -22.39 2.41 6.09
CA THR A 348 -23.25 3.09 5.12
C THR A 348 -22.85 4.54 4.88
N HIS A 349 -22.49 5.28 5.94
CA HIS A 349 -22.36 6.75 5.85
C HIS A 349 -20.94 7.30 5.99
N ILE A 350 -20.01 6.53 6.56
CA ILE A 350 -18.66 7.03 6.94
C ILE A 350 -17.54 6.24 6.27
N PHE A 351 -17.70 4.93 6.13
CA PHE A 351 -16.61 4.04 5.76
C PHE A 351 -16.09 4.33 4.36
N ARG A 352 -14.78 4.56 4.31
CA ARG A 352 -14.02 4.59 3.07
C ARG A 352 -12.71 3.85 3.31
N LYS A 353 -12.45 2.82 2.51
CA LYS A 353 -11.20 2.07 2.61
C LYS A 353 -10.01 3.01 2.43
N SER A 354 -9.09 2.97 3.39
CA SER A 354 -7.90 3.81 3.43
C SER A 354 -6.72 3.04 4.02
N SER A 355 -5.50 3.40 3.60
CA SER A 355 -4.26 2.88 4.19
C SER A 355 -3.83 3.63 5.45
N LYS A 356 -4.54 4.71 5.79
CA LYS A 356 -4.27 5.60 6.92
C LYS A 356 -5.58 5.95 7.65
N PRO A 357 -5.54 6.12 8.97
CA PRO A 357 -6.71 6.60 9.70
C PRO A 357 -7.08 8.02 9.27
N TRP A 358 -8.35 8.41 9.44
CA TRP A 358 -8.89 9.70 8.98
C TRP A 358 -8.18 10.93 9.57
N TYR A 359 -7.53 10.78 10.73
CA TYR A 359 -6.80 11.86 11.40
C TYR A 359 -5.31 11.95 11.01
N PHE A 360 -4.83 11.12 10.08
CA PHE A 360 -3.43 11.13 9.64
C PHE A 360 -3.02 12.51 9.10
N HIS A 361 -1.89 13.05 9.59
CA HIS A 361 -1.40 14.42 9.35
C HIS A 361 -2.36 15.58 9.73
N LYS A 362 -3.45 15.33 10.47
CA LYS A 362 -4.29 16.41 11.01
C LYS A 362 -3.73 16.95 12.32
N LYS A 363 -3.70 18.27 12.46
CA LYS A 363 -3.30 18.98 13.69
C LYS A 363 -4.48 19.12 14.65
N ILE A 364 -4.98 18.02 15.19
CA ILE A 364 -6.11 17.99 16.13
C ILE A 364 -5.73 17.27 17.42
N SER A 365 -6.34 17.67 18.54
CA SER A 365 -6.04 17.08 19.84
C SER A 365 -6.64 15.67 19.99
N ARG A 366 -6.08 14.87 20.90
CA ARG A 366 -6.63 13.54 21.24
C ARG A 366 -8.10 13.62 21.67
N GLU A 367 -8.49 14.65 22.41
CA GLU A 367 -9.88 14.87 22.85
C GLU A 367 -10.82 14.93 21.65
N ILE A 368 -10.47 15.71 20.62
CA ILE A 368 -11.25 15.82 19.39
C ILE A 368 -11.30 14.47 18.65
N ILE A 369 -10.17 13.78 18.52
CA ILE A 369 -10.13 12.46 17.85
C ILE A 369 -11.09 11.48 18.52
N VAL A 370 -11.10 11.42 19.86
CA VAL A 370 -12.01 10.54 20.61
C VAL A 370 -13.48 10.89 20.35
N ILE A 371 -13.83 12.17 20.42
CA ILE A 371 -15.20 12.64 20.14
C ILE A 371 -15.62 12.26 18.73
N LEU A 372 -14.78 12.54 17.73
CA LEU A 372 -15.07 12.24 16.34
C LEU A 372 -15.16 10.73 16.07
N ASN A 373 -14.29 9.92 16.64
CA ASN A 373 -14.38 8.45 16.54
C ASN A 373 -15.73 7.93 17.09
N ARG A 374 -16.21 8.49 18.21
CA ARG A 374 -17.50 8.13 18.80
C ARG A 374 -18.68 8.57 17.94
N LEU A 375 -18.64 9.79 17.40
CA LEU A 375 -19.64 10.30 16.46
C LEU A 375 -19.69 9.47 15.18
N ARG A 376 -18.54 9.22 14.56
CA ARG A 376 -18.38 8.42 13.33
C ARG A 376 -18.85 6.99 13.50
N SER A 377 -18.59 6.39 14.67
CA SER A 377 -19.07 5.04 14.98
C SER A 377 -20.53 4.98 15.43
N ASP A 378 -21.22 6.12 15.57
CA ASP A 378 -22.58 6.25 16.14
C ASP A 378 -22.71 5.69 17.57
N HIS A 379 -21.63 5.79 18.35
CA HIS A 379 -21.52 5.27 19.71
C HIS A 379 -20.98 6.34 20.67
N TYR A 380 -21.88 7.20 21.14
CA TYR A 380 -21.61 8.37 21.98
C TYR A 380 -22.61 8.49 23.16
N ASN A 381 -22.37 9.41 24.09
CA ASN A 381 -23.15 9.56 25.34
C ASN A 381 -24.40 10.46 25.22
N LEU A 382 -25.24 10.20 24.21
CA LEU A 382 -26.58 10.79 24.11
C LEU A 382 -27.66 9.76 24.39
N ASN A 383 -28.81 10.19 24.91
CA ASN A 383 -29.81 9.29 25.48
C ASN A 383 -30.26 8.22 24.47
N PHE A 384 -30.46 8.59 23.19
CA PHE A 384 -30.82 7.62 22.16
C PHE A 384 -29.74 6.55 21.92
N SER A 385 -28.45 6.92 21.95
CA SER A 385 -27.35 5.97 21.77
C SER A 385 -27.20 5.05 22.98
N LEU A 386 -27.39 5.57 24.20
CA LEU A 386 -27.36 4.79 25.45
C LEU A 386 -28.56 3.86 25.60
N TYR A 387 -29.76 4.33 25.24
CA TYR A 387 -31.00 3.55 25.21
C TYR A 387 -30.88 2.31 24.31
N ARG A 388 -30.32 2.45 23.09
CA ARG A 388 -30.03 1.31 22.19
C ARG A 388 -29.10 0.24 22.80
N LYS A 389 -28.45 0.53 23.92
CA LYS A 389 -27.54 -0.38 24.63
C LYS A 389 -28.05 -0.78 26.01
N ASN A 390 -29.32 -0.49 26.32
CA ASN A 390 -29.95 -0.75 27.61
C ASN A 390 -29.18 -0.13 28.79
N LEU A 391 -28.54 1.02 28.57
CA LEU A 391 -27.81 1.78 29.60
C LEU A 391 -28.62 2.96 30.13
N PHE A 392 -29.77 3.23 29.53
CA PHE A 392 -30.64 4.35 29.87
C PHE A 392 -32.08 3.98 29.47
N GLU A 393 -33.07 4.39 30.27
CA GLU A 393 -34.45 3.93 30.12
C GLU A 393 -35.20 4.63 28.99
N GLU A 394 -34.93 5.93 28.77
CA GLU A 394 -35.65 6.71 27.76
C GLU A 394 -34.73 7.30 26.68
N PRO A 395 -35.09 7.21 25.38
CA PRO A 395 -34.33 7.85 24.32
C PRO A 395 -34.51 9.38 24.25
N SER A 396 -35.43 9.92 25.05
CA SER A 396 -35.94 11.30 25.00
C SER A 396 -34.88 12.34 25.36
N CYS A 397 -35.06 13.55 24.84
CA CYS A 397 -34.27 14.72 25.21
C CYS A 397 -34.99 15.50 26.33
N PRO A 398 -34.27 16.10 27.30
CA PRO A 398 -34.89 16.96 28.32
C PRO A 398 -35.71 18.14 27.78
N CYS A 399 -35.52 18.52 26.51
CA CYS A 399 -36.34 19.54 25.86
C CYS A 399 -37.72 19.04 25.39
N GLY A 400 -38.08 17.77 25.65
CA GLY A 400 -39.34 17.15 25.24
C GLY A 400 -39.30 16.42 23.90
N SER A 401 -38.18 16.41 23.18
CA SER A 401 -38.04 15.60 21.95
C SER A 401 -38.03 14.10 22.29
N PRO A 402 -38.71 13.23 21.51
CA PRO A 402 -38.71 11.79 21.75
C PRO A 402 -37.34 11.13 21.52
N ARG A 403 -36.40 11.83 20.88
CA ARG A 403 -35.07 11.31 20.54
C ARG A 403 -33.99 12.36 20.77
N GLN A 404 -33.01 12.02 21.60
CA GLN A 404 -31.81 12.81 21.78
C GLN A 404 -30.62 12.16 21.07
N ASP A 405 -30.28 12.69 19.89
CA ASP A 405 -29.07 12.36 19.14
C ASP A 405 -28.35 13.63 18.65
N ILE A 406 -27.23 13.45 17.96
CA ILE A 406 -26.42 14.58 17.52
C ILE A 406 -27.14 15.46 16.50
N ILE A 407 -28.01 14.88 15.67
CA ILE A 407 -28.77 15.62 14.67
C ILE A 407 -29.78 16.53 15.35
N HIS A 408 -30.54 16.00 16.32
CA HIS A 408 -31.45 16.78 17.16
C HIS A 408 -30.70 17.91 17.88
N LEU A 409 -29.54 17.63 18.48
CA LEU A 409 -28.75 18.67 19.15
C LEU A 409 -28.23 19.76 18.21
N ILE A 410 -27.98 19.45 16.94
CA ILE A 410 -27.51 20.43 15.96
C ILE A 410 -28.67 21.23 15.37
N TYR A 411 -29.80 20.61 15.06
CA TYR A 411 -30.85 21.23 14.25
C TYR A 411 -32.09 21.68 15.04
N ASP A 412 -32.48 20.98 16.10
CA ASP A 412 -33.83 21.12 16.66
C ASP A 412 -33.86 21.46 18.16
N CYS A 413 -32.83 21.07 18.92
CA CYS A 413 -32.83 21.23 20.38
C CYS A 413 -32.69 22.71 20.78
N PRO A 414 -33.67 23.30 21.50
CA PRO A 414 -33.64 24.71 21.87
C PRO A 414 -32.47 25.06 22.79
N TYR A 415 -31.98 24.12 23.59
CA TYR A 415 -30.86 24.34 24.51
C TYR A 415 -29.50 24.44 23.81
N THR A 416 -29.37 23.88 22.61
CA THR A 416 -28.09 23.81 21.87
C THR A 416 -28.15 24.51 20.51
N TYR A 417 -29.34 24.96 20.08
CA TYR A 417 -29.58 25.55 18.76
C TYR A 417 -28.68 26.75 18.46
N VAL A 418 -28.42 27.59 19.46
CA VAL A 418 -27.59 28.80 19.36
C VAL A 418 -26.12 28.44 19.24
N GLN A 419 -25.64 27.52 20.08
CA GLN A 419 -24.25 27.06 20.11
C GLN A 419 -23.89 26.27 18.85
N ALA A 420 -24.84 25.52 18.30
CA ALA A 420 -24.67 24.76 17.06
C ALA A 420 -24.74 25.62 15.78
N ARG A 421 -25.06 26.94 15.87
CA ARG A 421 -25.31 27.81 14.70
C ARG A 421 -24.19 27.76 13.65
N TYR A 422 -22.94 27.90 14.07
CA TYR A 422 -21.81 27.90 13.13
C TYR A 422 -21.54 26.51 12.55
N LEU A 423 -21.65 25.46 13.37
CA LEU A 423 -21.50 24.08 12.92
C LEU A 423 -22.56 23.73 11.87
N ARG A 424 -23.84 24.04 12.15
CA ARG A 424 -24.97 23.85 11.25
C ARG A 424 -24.76 24.54 9.90
N ARG A 425 -24.37 25.83 9.92
CA ARG A 425 -24.04 26.58 8.69
C ARG A 425 -22.95 25.93 7.86
N ILE A 426 -21.90 25.40 8.49
CA ILE A 426 -20.83 24.71 7.75
C ILE A 426 -21.35 23.38 7.19
N ILE A 427 -22.12 22.62 7.96
CA ILE A 427 -22.71 21.36 7.50
C ILE A 427 -23.59 21.59 6.26
N ASP A 428 -24.52 22.54 6.33
CA ASP A 428 -25.46 22.84 5.24
C ASP A 428 -24.77 23.42 3.99
N ARG A 429 -23.61 24.07 4.14
CA ARG A 429 -22.81 24.55 3.00
C ARG A 429 -21.92 23.49 2.37
N THR A 430 -21.49 22.50 3.16
CA THR A 430 -20.52 21.49 2.73
C THR A 430 -21.20 20.33 2.01
N SER A 431 -22.47 20.04 2.33
CA SER A 431 -23.20 18.90 1.79
C SER A 431 -24.52 19.31 1.14
N ASN A 432 -24.74 18.80 -0.08
CA ASN A 432 -26.00 18.92 -0.81
C ASN A 432 -26.95 17.72 -0.55
N ALA A 433 -26.66 16.87 0.44
CA ALA A 433 -27.52 15.73 0.76
C ALA A 433 -28.92 16.19 1.21
N GLY A 434 -29.96 15.41 0.88
CA GLY A 434 -31.35 15.76 1.18
C GLY A 434 -31.72 15.69 2.67
N ASP A 435 -31.00 14.88 3.46
CA ASP A 435 -31.26 14.67 4.88
C ASP A 435 -30.08 15.08 5.77
N ASN A 436 -30.39 15.49 7.00
CA ASN A 436 -29.39 16.01 7.95
C ASN A 436 -28.39 14.93 8.42
N VAL A 437 -28.76 13.64 8.37
CA VAL A 437 -27.87 12.54 8.79
C VAL A 437 -26.72 12.41 7.80
N ASN A 438 -27.02 12.34 6.50
CA ASN A 438 -26.02 12.24 5.45
C ASN A 438 -25.17 13.52 5.36
N LYS A 439 -25.77 14.70 5.53
CA LYS A 439 -25.01 15.96 5.58
C LYS A 439 -23.96 15.93 6.69
N PHE A 440 -24.37 15.55 7.90
CA PHE A 440 -23.46 15.48 9.04
C PHE A 440 -22.38 14.41 8.84
N ALA A 441 -22.77 13.21 8.36
CA ALA A 441 -21.85 12.11 8.12
C ALA A 441 -20.74 12.48 7.11
N GLN A 442 -21.08 13.16 6.02
CA GLN A 442 -20.09 13.63 5.03
C GLN A 442 -19.08 14.60 5.66
N VAL A 443 -19.55 15.53 6.49
CA VAL A 443 -18.70 16.53 7.15
C VAL A 443 -17.74 15.89 8.16
N ILE A 444 -18.19 14.88 8.91
CA ILE A 444 -17.34 14.17 9.88
C ILE A 444 -16.52 13.04 9.25
N SER A 445 -16.76 12.68 7.99
CA SER A 445 -16.01 11.65 7.24
C SER A 445 -14.57 12.08 6.96
N ASP A 446 -14.37 13.37 6.70
CA ASP A 446 -13.04 13.99 6.61
C ASP A 446 -13.08 15.42 7.18
N PRO A 447 -13.09 15.56 8.52
CA PRO A 447 -13.38 16.84 9.14
C PRO A 447 -12.21 17.80 9.02
N SER A 448 -12.53 19.08 8.76
CA SER A 448 -11.56 20.17 8.86
C SER A 448 -11.24 20.49 10.32
N GLU A 449 -10.13 21.20 10.58
CA GLU A 449 -9.78 21.65 11.92
C GLU A 449 -10.85 22.58 12.51
N CYS A 450 -11.47 23.42 11.67
CA CYS A 450 -12.56 24.30 12.07
C CYS A 450 -13.78 23.50 12.55
N VAL A 451 -14.26 22.54 11.74
CA VAL A 451 -15.36 21.64 12.10
C VAL A 451 -15.06 20.90 13.40
N SER A 452 -13.84 20.36 13.51
CA SER A 452 -13.35 19.64 14.68
C SER A 452 -13.46 20.47 15.98
N ARG A 453 -13.07 21.76 15.93
CA ARG A 453 -13.19 22.69 17.07
C ARG A 453 -14.63 23.04 17.40
N LEU A 454 -15.48 23.24 16.38
CA LEU A 454 -16.89 23.55 16.58
C LEU A 454 -17.64 22.40 17.23
N ILE A 455 -17.36 21.16 16.83
CA ILE A 455 -17.91 19.96 17.47
C ILE A 455 -17.47 19.90 18.93
N LEU A 456 -16.18 20.11 19.23
CA LEU A 456 -15.69 20.13 20.60
C LEU A 456 -16.40 21.18 21.46
N ASN A 457 -16.57 22.39 20.94
CA ASN A 457 -17.26 23.48 21.65
C ASN A 457 -18.73 23.14 21.92
N LEU A 458 -19.42 22.51 20.96
CA LEU A 458 -20.78 22.03 21.15
C LEU A 458 -20.83 20.97 22.27
N CYS A 459 -19.90 20.02 22.30
CA CYS A 459 -19.80 19.01 23.37
C CYS A 459 -19.69 19.67 24.75
N LYS A 460 -18.75 20.62 24.88
CA LYS A 460 -18.47 21.33 26.13
C LYS A 460 -19.67 22.14 26.59
N ALA A 461 -20.35 22.84 25.68
CA ALA A 461 -21.57 23.59 26.00
C ALA A 461 -22.72 22.69 26.50
N CYS A 462 -22.75 21.43 26.10
CA CYS A 462 -23.76 20.47 26.55
C CYS A 462 -23.45 19.84 27.92
N ASN A 463 -22.30 20.14 28.54
CA ASN A 463 -21.75 19.39 29.68
C ASN A 463 -21.70 17.87 29.43
N ARG A 464 -21.52 17.47 28.16
CA ARG A 464 -21.48 16.07 27.74
C ARG A 464 -20.15 15.77 27.08
N HIS A 465 -19.46 14.75 27.58
CA HIS A 465 -18.39 14.11 26.84
C HIS A 465 -19.03 13.08 25.91
N PHE A 466 -19.26 13.43 24.63
CA PHE A 466 -19.79 12.48 23.65
C PHE A 466 -18.97 11.19 23.61
#